data_AF-A0A497V099-F1
#
_entry.id   AF-A0A497V099-F1
#
_cell.length_a   1.000
_cell.length_b   1.000
_cell.length_c   1.000
_cell.angle_alpha   90.00
_cell.angle_beta   90.00
_cell.angle_gamma   90.00
#
_symmetry.space_group_name_H-M   'P 1'
#
loop_
_entity.id
_entity.type
_entity.pdbx_description
1 polymer ?
#
loop_
_entity_poly.entity_id
_entity_poly.type
_entity_poly.pdbx_seq_one_letter_code
_entity_poly.pdbx_strand_id
1 'polypeptide(L)'
;MGTIPGDNTATPEASHDEEYSMPCMEALLAGTLALMTGYAQACCDSHREAMARKIVTNLEALVQAQALSPHFRTMLWNLQARWQQQGVQEHASAALTAAEQRRALWLTAPEAVQ
;
A
#
# COMPACT_ATOMS: atom_id res chain seq x y z
N MET A 1 4.91 -30.16 -62.28
CA MET A 1 5.62 -28.91 -62.62
C MET A 1 4.57 -27.93 -63.14
N GLY A 2 4.23 -26.79 -62.55
CA GLY A 2 4.63 -26.09 -61.32
C GLY A 2 3.47 -25.15 -60.92
N THR A 3 3.08 -25.20 -59.64
CA THR A 3 3.16 -24.11 -58.64
C THR A 3 2.15 -22.96 -58.80
N ILE A 4 1.31 -22.87 -57.76
CA ILE A 4 0.28 -21.88 -57.42
C ILE A 4 0.93 -20.50 -57.19
N PRO A 5 0.38 -19.39 -57.71
CA PRO A 5 0.80 -18.05 -57.30
C PRO A 5 0.23 -17.76 -55.91
N GLY A 6 1.13 -17.47 -54.97
CA GLY A 6 0.76 -17.09 -53.61
C GLY A 6 0.06 -15.74 -53.58
N ASP A 7 -1.13 -15.73 -53.00
CA ASP A 7 -1.72 -14.54 -52.40
C ASP A 7 -1.39 -14.58 -50.92
N ASN A 8 -0.19 -14.09 -50.59
CA ASN A 8 0.25 -13.89 -49.22
C ASN A 8 -0.36 -12.56 -48.75
N THR A 9 -1.65 -12.58 -48.42
CA THR A 9 -2.31 -11.47 -47.72
C THR A 9 -1.77 -11.43 -46.31
N ALA A 10 -0.70 -10.63 -46.15
CA ALA A 10 -0.21 -10.18 -44.86
C ALA A 10 -1.35 -9.44 -44.14
N THR A 11 -2.03 -10.11 -43.22
CA THR A 11 -2.78 -9.45 -42.16
C THR A 11 -1.76 -8.86 -41.19
N PRO A 12 -1.69 -7.52 -41.03
CA PRO A 12 -0.85 -6.93 -40.01
C PRO A 12 -1.48 -7.21 -38.65
N GLU A 13 -0.80 -8.06 -37.89
CA GLU A 13 -0.55 -7.94 -36.45
C GLU A 13 -1.12 -6.64 -35.84
N ALA A 14 -2.27 -6.72 -35.19
CA ALA A 14 -2.80 -5.61 -34.38
C ALA A 14 -3.71 -6.13 -33.26
N SER A 15 -3.15 -6.97 -32.39
CA SER A 15 -3.75 -7.26 -31.07
C SER A 15 -2.68 -7.52 -30.00
N HIS A 16 -1.60 -6.73 -30.02
CA HIS A 16 -0.50 -6.81 -29.04
C HIS A 16 -0.44 -5.61 -28.07
N ASP A 17 -1.44 -4.73 -28.07
CA ASP A 17 -1.45 -3.52 -27.24
C ASP A 17 -2.23 -3.66 -25.91
N GLU A 18 -2.94 -4.78 -25.71
CA GLU A 18 -3.81 -4.96 -24.53
C GLU A 18 -3.12 -5.65 -23.34
N GLU A 19 -1.94 -6.25 -23.53
CA GLU A 19 -1.31 -7.11 -22.51
C GLU A 19 -0.15 -6.45 -21.74
N TYR A 20 0.32 -5.27 -22.16
CA TYR A 20 1.60 -4.72 -21.66
C TYR A 20 1.49 -3.66 -20.53
N SER A 21 0.28 -3.25 -20.12
CA SER A 21 0.10 -2.24 -19.04
C SER A 21 -0.09 -2.84 -17.64
N MET A 22 -0.25 -4.16 -17.51
CA MET A 22 -0.45 -4.86 -16.24
C MET A 22 0.79 -4.97 -15.30
N PRO A 23 2.06 -4.98 -15.76
CA PRO A 23 3.23 -5.25 -14.91
C PRO A 23 3.41 -4.26 -13.75
N CYS A 24 2.98 -3.01 -13.93
CA CYS A 24 3.16 -1.98 -12.91
C CYS A 24 2.21 -2.17 -11.71
N MET A 25 0.97 -2.60 -11.96
CA MET A 25 -0.01 -2.82 -10.90
C MET A 25 0.26 -4.10 -10.11
N GLU A 26 0.65 -5.17 -10.79
CA GLU A 26 1.01 -6.43 -10.11
C GLU A 26 2.24 -6.23 -9.23
N ALA A 27 3.25 -5.50 -9.71
CA ALA A 27 4.40 -5.11 -8.91
C ALA A 27 4.00 -4.24 -7.70
N LEU A 28 3.09 -3.28 -7.89
CA LEU A 28 2.59 -2.44 -6.79
C LEU A 28 1.79 -3.27 -5.77
N LEU A 29 0.95 -4.20 -6.22
CA LEU A 29 0.19 -5.11 -5.36
C LEU A 29 1.14 -6.03 -4.60
N ALA A 30 2.07 -6.70 -5.29
CA ALA A 30 3.08 -7.57 -4.67
C ALA A 30 3.95 -6.81 -3.66
N GLY A 31 4.40 -5.60 -4.01
CA GLY A 31 5.14 -4.74 -3.10
C GLY A 31 4.32 -4.32 -1.88
N THR A 32 3.02 -4.06 -2.06
CA THR A 32 2.10 -3.76 -0.96
C THR A 32 1.91 -4.96 -0.04
N LEU A 33 1.73 -6.16 -0.60
CA LEU A 33 1.66 -7.39 0.18
C LEU A 33 2.95 -7.62 0.96
N ALA A 34 4.12 -7.51 0.32
CA ALA A 34 5.42 -7.64 0.98
C ALA A 34 5.61 -6.63 2.11
N LEU A 35 5.17 -5.38 1.93
CA LEU A 35 5.18 -4.36 2.99
C LEU A 35 4.23 -4.74 4.13
N MET A 36 3.03 -5.25 3.86
CA MET A 36 2.11 -5.71 4.91
C MET A 36 2.71 -6.87 5.71
N THR A 37 3.40 -7.81 5.06
CA THR A 37 4.12 -8.89 5.77
C THR A 37 5.25 -8.34 6.62
N GLY A 38 6.05 -7.42 6.07
CA GLY A 38 7.12 -6.77 6.81
C GLY A 38 6.60 -5.93 7.99
N TYR A 39 5.42 -5.32 7.85
CA TYR A 39 4.79 -4.52 8.91
C TYR A 39 4.49 -5.37 10.13
N ALA A 40 3.94 -6.57 9.91
CA ALA A 40 3.66 -7.54 10.97
C ALA A 40 4.93 -8.06 11.67
N GLN A 41 6.10 -7.94 11.03
CA GLN A 41 7.39 -8.39 11.55
C GLN A 41 8.30 -7.23 11.98
N ALA A 42 7.82 -5.99 11.93
CA ALA A 42 8.64 -4.81 12.16
C ALA A 42 9.15 -4.75 13.61
N CYS A 43 10.45 -4.53 13.76
CA CYS A 43 11.13 -4.50 15.06
C CYS A 43 10.89 -3.21 15.87
N CYS A 44 10.56 -2.08 15.22
CA CYS A 44 10.42 -0.80 15.88
C CYS A 44 9.24 0.03 15.37
N ASP A 45 8.73 0.89 16.24
CA ASP A 45 7.53 1.69 15.99
C ASP A 45 7.69 2.67 14.83
N SER A 46 8.87 3.28 14.68
CA SER A 46 9.13 4.27 13.63
C SER A 46 9.11 3.66 12.22
N HIS A 47 9.72 2.48 12.04
CA HIS A 47 9.63 1.75 10.77
C HIS A 47 8.21 1.25 10.52
N ARG A 48 7.54 0.74 11.57
CA ARG A 48 6.16 0.28 11.48
C ARG A 48 5.23 1.40 11.00
N GLU A 49 5.36 2.59 11.57
CA GLU A 49 4.57 3.77 11.18
C GLU A 49 4.86 4.22 9.73
N ALA A 50 6.12 4.26 9.33
CA ALA A 50 6.50 4.57 7.95
C ALA A 50 5.93 3.57 6.94
N MET A 51 5.93 2.29 7.30
CA MET A 51 5.36 1.22 6.48
C MET A 51 3.84 1.30 6.40
N ALA A 52 3.14 1.55 7.52
CA ALA A 52 1.68 1.77 7.51
C ALA A 52 1.28 2.90 6.56
N ARG A 53 1.97 4.04 6.61
CA ARG A 53 1.72 5.14 5.67
C ARG A 53 1.92 4.71 4.22
N LYS A 54 3.01 3.98 3.93
CA LYS A 54 3.29 3.52 2.56
C LYS A 54 2.24 2.52 2.06
N ILE A 55 1.78 1.63 2.94
CA ILE A 55 0.71 0.66 2.64
C ILE A 55 -0.57 1.41 2.24
N VAL A 56 -0.99 2.41 3.01
CA VAL A 56 -2.16 3.23 2.72
C VAL A 56 -2.03 3.94 1.36
N THR A 57 -0.92 4.61 1.09
CA THR A 57 -0.69 5.30 -0.18
C THR A 57 -0.70 4.34 -1.37
N ASN A 58 -0.14 3.14 -1.22
CA ASN A 58 -0.16 2.16 -2.30
C ASN A 58 -1.59 1.61 -2.54
N LEU A 59 -2.35 1.37 -1.48
CA LEU A 59 -3.76 0.93 -1.60
C LEU A 59 -4.62 1.99 -2.27
N GLU A 60 -4.41 3.27 -1.98
CA GLU A 60 -5.06 4.39 -2.67
C GLU A 60 -4.77 4.36 -4.17
N ALA A 61 -3.51 4.18 -4.56
CA ALA A 61 -3.13 4.08 -5.97
C ALA A 61 -3.78 2.85 -6.66
N LEU A 62 -3.86 1.71 -5.96
CA LEU A 62 -4.49 0.49 -6.50
C LEU A 62 -6.01 0.64 -6.63
N VAL A 63 -6.69 1.27 -5.67
CA VAL A 63 -8.15 1.50 -5.73
C VAL A 63 -8.54 2.35 -6.94
N GLN A 64 -7.71 3.33 -7.30
CA GLN A 64 -7.94 4.22 -8.45
C GLN A 64 -7.63 3.56 -9.80
N ALA A 65 -7.08 2.34 -9.81
CA ALA A 65 -6.71 1.65 -11.04
C ALA A 65 -7.93 1.03 -11.74
N GLN A 66 -8.23 1.52 -12.94
CA GLN A 66 -9.41 1.13 -13.74
C GLN A 66 -9.35 -0.33 -14.23
N ALA A 67 -8.14 -0.89 -14.36
CA ALA A 67 -7.89 -2.23 -14.88
C ALA A 67 -8.26 -3.36 -13.89
N LEU A 68 -8.50 -3.04 -12.62
CA LEU A 68 -8.87 -4.03 -11.62
C LEU A 68 -10.36 -4.36 -11.70
N SER A 69 -10.73 -5.61 -11.43
CA SER A 69 -12.15 -5.98 -11.37
C SER A 69 -12.89 -5.18 -10.29
N PRO A 70 -14.19 -4.88 -10.47
CA PRO A 70 -14.97 -4.14 -9.47
C PRO A 70 -14.91 -4.78 -8.08
N HIS A 71 -14.98 -6.11 -8.01
CA HIS A 71 -14.91 -6.84 -6.75
C HIS A 71 -13.54 -6.66 -6.06
N PHE A 72 -12.46 -6.74 -6.83
CA PHE A 72 -11.11 -6.57 -6.30
C PHE A 72 -10.86 -5.13 -5.82
N ARG A 73 -11.37 -4.12 -6.54
CA ARG A 73 -11.34 -2.72 -6.06
C ARG A 73 -12.10 -2.54 -4.76
N THR A 74 -13.28 -3.13 -4.61
CA THR A 74 -14.04 -3.11 -3.34
C THR A 74 -13.25 -3.74 -2.20
N MET A 75 -12.57 -4.86 -2.45
CA MET A 75 -11.69 -5.49 -1.47
C MET A 75 -10.54 -4.57 -1.05
N LEU A 76 -9.86 -3.93 -2.01
CA LEU A 76 -8.78 -2.98 -1.73
C LEU A 76 -9.27 -1.73 -0.99
N TRP A 77 -10.45 -1.22 -1.34
CA TRP A 77 -11.08 -0.09 -0.64
C TRP A 77 -11.34 -0.44 0.83
N ASN A 78 -11.94 -1.60 1.09
CA ASN A 78 -12.19 -2.06 2.46
C ASN A 78 -10.88 -2.23 3.25
N LEU A 79 -9.84 -2.75 2.59
CA LEU A 79 -8.53 -2.90 3.20
C LEU A 79 -7.91 -1.55 3.53
N GLN A 80 -7.93 -0.59 2.60
CA GLN A 80 -7.45 0.78 2.81
C GLN A 80 -8.15 1.43 4.01
N ALA A 81 -9.48 1.32 4.10
CA ALA A 81 -10.27 1.87 5.20
C ALA A 81 -9.83 1.30 6.56
N ARG A 82 -9.55 -0.01 6.63
CA ARG A 82 -9.06 -0.66 7.86
C ARG A 82 -7.67 -0.16 8.26
N TRP A 83 -6.76 0.00 7.30
CA TRP A 83 -5.43 0.54 7.56
C TRP A 83 -5.47 2.00 8.05
N GLN A 84 -6.35 2.83 7.48
CA GLN A 84 -6.57 4.20 7.93
C GLN A 84 -7.11 4.25 9.37
N GLN A 85 -8.08 3.39 9.71
CA GLN A 85 -8.62 3.30 11.07
C GLN A 85 -7.57 2.83 12.09
N GLN A 86 -6.76 1.85 11.72
CA GLN A 86 -5.66 1.38 12.57
C GLN A 86 -4.65 2.50 12.86
N GLY A 87 -4.25 3.27 11.84
CA GLY A 87 -3.34 4.40 12.01
C GLY A 87 -3.90 5.46 12.97
N VAL A 88 -5.18 5.81 12.85
CA VAL A 88 -5.85 6.74 13.78
C VAL A 88 -5.81 6.23 15.22
N GLN A 89 -6.05 4.94 15.42
CA GLN A 89 -6.05 4.34 16.76
C GLN A 89 -4.64 4.27 17.38
N GLU A 90 -3.63 3.92 16.58
CA GLU A 90 -2.23 3.90 17.01
C GLU A 90 -1.74 5.32 17.38
N HIS A 91 -2.06 6.32 16.57
CA HIS A 91 -1.73 7.72 16.87
C HIS A 91 -2.44 8.24 18.13
N ALA A 92 -3.71 7.91 18.32
CA ALA A 92 -4.46 8.29 19.51
C ALA A 92 -3.84 7.67 20.78
N SER A 93 -3.47 6.39 20.72
CA SER A 93 -2.79 5.69 21.81
C SER A 93 -1.44 6.33 22.15
N ALA A 94 -0.61 6.58 21.13
CA ALA A 94 0.69 7.22 21.32
C ALA A 94 0.57 8.63 21.91
N ALA A 95 -0.43 9.41 21.49
CA ALA A 95 -0.70 10.75 22.02
C ALA A 95 -1.10 10.71 23.50
N LEU A 96 -1.90 9.73 23.91
CA LEU A 96 -2.29 9.54 25.31
C LEU A 96 -1.05 9.21 26.17
N THR A 97 -0.24 8.23 25.75
CA THR A 97 0.99 7.87 26.47
C THR A 97 1.96 9.07 26.58
N ALA A 98 2.13 9.84 25.51
CA ALA A 98 2.96 11.04 25.54
C ALA A 98 2.41 12.13 26.50
N ALA A 99 1.09 12.26 26.60
CA ALA A 99 0.45 13.19 27.54
C ALA A 99 0.65 12.75 29.00
N GLU A 100 0.55 11.45 29.28
CA GLU A 100 0.83 10.87 30.60
C GLU A 100 2.28 11.04 31.02
N GLN A 101 3.23 10.74 30.11
CA GLN A 101 4.66 10.97 30.35
C GLN A 101 4.95 12.44 30.62
N ARG A 102 4.37 13.34 29.82
CA ARG A 102 4.50 14.78 30.05
C ARG A 102 3.98 15.13 31.44
N ARG A 103 2.79 14.66 31.82
CA ARG A 103 2.21 14.89 33.16
C ARG A 103 3.13 14.39 34.29
N ALA A 104 3.73 13.22 34.14
CA ALA A 104 4.67 12.68 35.13
C ALA A 104 5.87 13.61 35.35
N LEU A 105 6.45 14.15 34.26
CA LEU A 105 7.58 15.09 34.32
C LEU A 105 7.26 16.37 35.09
N TRP A 106 6.02 16.88 34.98
CA TRP A 106 5.58 18.06 35.74
C TRP A 106 5.34 17.78 37.23
N LEU A 107 4.99 16.54 37.59
CA LEU A 107 4.79 16.15 38.99
C LEU A 107 6.10 15.85 39.72
N THR A 108 7.13 15.44 38.98
CA THR A 108 8.50 15.24 39.51
C THR A 108 9.29 16.55 39.60
N ALA A 109 8.68 17.64 40.08
CA ALA A 109 9.43 18.85 40.41
C ALA A 109 10.41 18.54 41.57
N PRO A 110 11.70 18.90 41.49
CA PRO A 110 12.67 18.56 42.52
C PRO A 110 12.38 19.32 43.82
N GLU A 111 12.26 18.61 44.94
CA GLU A 111 12.12 19.22 46.28
C GLU A 111 13.40 19.87 46.81
N ALA A 112 14.54 19.71 46.14
CA ALA A 112 15.82 20.24 46.61
C ALA A 112 16.29 21.43 45.75
N VAL A 113 15.81 22.62 46.11
CA VAL A 113 16.62 23.85 45.99
C VAL A 113 17.14 24.14 47.41
N GLN A 114 18.34 23.65 47.70
CA GLN A 114 19.11 24.04 48.89
C GLN A 114 20.52 24.42 48.44
#